data_AF-A0AA86T0Z4-F1
#
_entry.id   AF-A0AA86T0Z4-F1
#
_cell.length_a   1.000
_cell.length_b   1.000
_cell.length_c   1.000
_cell.angle_alpha   90.00
_cell.angle_beta   90.00
_cell.angle_gamma   90.00
#
_symmetry.space_group_name_H-M   'P 1'
#
loop_
_entity.id
_entity.type
_entity.pdbx_description
1 polymer ?
#
loop_
_entity_poly.entity_id
_entity_poly.type
_entity_poly.pdbx_seq_one_letter_code
_entity_poly.pdbx_strand_id
1 'polypeptide(L)'
;MKLASFQVRTPVGLFTRIGALQSAHLVDLNMAYARWLADQKEAQPYRLAAAQVPPTMLEFLEGGPSAMEAARRALEHAAGLGPEAEGPTGETIFYKTTVVRVIAPLPNPPSLRDFIAFEDHIAATSKRRGQPIPPEWYKAPVYYKGNHRTIIGPDQDLAWPLATTKLDYELELACVIGRQGKDLPEREAGQYIAGYTIMNDFSARDIQFQEMACRLGPAKGKDFATAIGPYLVTPDEIPNLDDLTMIARVNGEEWSRGRFGSIYWSFSQMIAHVSQGERLYPGDLFGSGTVGGGCGLELDRFLKPGDVVELEIQPIGVLRNRVVKAEE
;
A
#
# COMPACT_ATOMS: atom_id res chain seq x y z
N MET A 1 -13.33 1.13 -7.06
CA MET A 1 -13.44 0.39 -5.77
C MET A 1 -12.34 0.79 -4.79
N LYS A 2 -12.69 0.87 -3.49
CA LYS A 2 -11.73 1.07 -2.39
C LYS A 2 -11.63 -0.21 -1.54
N LEU A 3 -10.63 -1.04 -1.83
CA LEU A 3 -10.47 -2.38 -1.27
C LEU A 3 -9.71 -2.35 0.07
N ALA A 4 -10.04 -3.27 0.98
CA ALA A 4 -9.40 -3.43 2.27
C ALA A 4 -9.09 -4.90 2.55
N SER A 5 -8.01 -5.13 3.29
CA SER A 5 -7.86 -6.37 4.07
C SER A 5 -8.24 -6.05 5.52
N PHE A 6 -9.07 -6.90 6.12
CA PHE A 6 -9.51 -6.70 7.51
C PHE A 6 -9.60 -8.02 8.24
N GLN A 7 -9.53 -7.97 9.57
CA GLN A 7 -9.60 -9.14 10.43
C GLN A 7 -10.92 -9.16 11.20
N VAL A 8 -11.57 -10.32 11.19
CA VAL A 8 -12.78 -10.61 11.94
C VAL A 8 -12.48 -11.68 12.98
N ARG A 9 -12.88 -11.42 14.22
CA ARG A 9 -12.78 -12.41 15.31
C ARG A 9 -14.02 -13.30 15.28
N THR A 10 -13.80 -14.60 15.18
CA THR A 10 -14.85 -15.62 15.24
C THR A 10 -14.62 -16.52 16.47
N PRO A 11 -15.59 -17.37 16.84
CA PRO A 11 -15.40 -18.34 17.93
C PRO A 11 -14.21 -19.30 17.72
N VAL A 12 -13.77 -19.49 16.48
CA VAL A 12 -12.68 -20.43 16.13
C VAL A 12 -11.37 -19.74 15.77
N GLY A 13 -11.29 -18.42 15.87
CA GLY A 13 -10.05 -17.67 15.69
C GLY A 13 -10.19 -16.36 14.95
N LEU A 14 -9.06 -15.78 14.58
CA LEU A 14 -8.99 -14.56 13.79
C LEU A 14 -8.88 -14.92 12.31
N PHE A 15 -9.77 -14.38 11.48
CA PHE A 15 -9.78 -14.61 10.04
C PHE A 15 -9.51 -13.32 9.30
N THR A 16 -8.62 -13.38 8.32
CA THR A 16 -8.47 -12.31 7.33
C THR A 16 -9.55 -12.42 6.27
N ARG A 17 -10.10 -11.27 5.89
CA ARG A 17 -11.10 -11.09 4.84
C ARG A 17 -10.66 -9.99 3.89
N ILE A 18 -11.18 -10.06 2.67
CA ILE A 18 -11.13 -8.97 1.71
C ILE A 18 -12.47 -8.25 1.69
N GLY A 19 -12.44 -6.93 1.68
CA GLY A 19 -13.63 -6.12 1.63
C GLY A 19 -13.52 -4.93 0.70
N ALA A 20 -14.64 -4.28 0.45
CA ALA A 20 -14.70 -2.98 -0.19
C ALA A 20 -15.41 -1.98 0.71
N LEU A 21 -14.89 -0.76 0.80
CA LEU A 21 -15.55 0.32 1.50
C LEU A 21 -16.76 0.80 0.67
N GLN A 22 -17.93 0.78 1.29
CA GLN A 22 -19.18 1.32 0.74
C GLN A 22 -19.88 2.14 1.81
N SER A 23 -20.00 3.45 1.56
CA SER A 23 -20.47 4.42 2.54
C SER A 23 -19.68 4.33 3.86
N ALA A 24 -20.29 3.90 4.96
CA ALA A 24 -19.65 3.75 6.27
C ALA A 24 -19.31 2.29 6.65
N HIS A 25 -19.46 1.35 5.72
CA HIS A 25 -19.28 -0.08 5.97
C HIS A 25 -18.17 -0.68 5.10
N LEU A 26 -17.49 -1.68 5.65
CA LEU A 26 -16.71 -2.64 4.89
C LEU A 26 -17.60 -3.82 4.54
N VAL A 27 -17.82 -4.02 3.24
CA VAL A 27 -18.55 -5.16 2.70
C VAL A 27 -17.57 -6.31 2.51
N ASP A 28 -17.77 -7.45 3.19
CA ASP A 28 -17.02 -8.69 2.95
C ASP A 28 -17.36 -9.20 1.54
N LEU A 29 -16.42 -9.07 0.60
CA LEU A 29 -16.66 -9.37 -0.81
C LEU A 29 -16.85 -10.86 -1.04
N ASN A 30 -16.16 -11.72 -0.29
CA ASN A 30 -16.32 -13.16 -0.40
C ASN A 30 -17.72 -13.58 0.07
N MET A 31 -18.14 -13.08 1.24
CA MET A 31 -19.45 -13.44 1.80
C MET A 31 -20.60 -12.82 1.01
N ALA A 32 -20.46 -11.58 0.54
CA ALA A 32 -21.41 -10.96 -0.38
C ALA A 32 -21.56 -11.76 -1.68
N TYR A 33 -20.47 -12.29 -2.23
CA TYR A 33 -20.53 -13.11 -3.44
C TYR A 33 -21.16 -14.49 -3.16
N ALA A 34 -20.87 -15.11 -2.01
CA ALA A 34 -21.53 -16.33 -1.58
C ALA A 34 -23.05 -16.13 -1.44
N ARG A 35 -23.47 -14.99 -0.88
CA ARG A 35 -24.89 -14.60 -0.80
C ARG A 35 -25.51 -14.45 -2.19
N TRP A 36 -24.83 -13.75 -3.12
CA TRP A 36 -25.30 -13.63 -4.50
C TRP A 36 -25.49 -15.00 -5.17
N LEU A 37 -24.52 -15.92 -5.04
CA LEU A 37 -24.62 -17.28 -5.57
C LEU A 37 -25.79 -18.07 -4.96
N ALA A 38 -25.99 -17.96 -3.65
CA ALA A 38 -27.10 -18.62 -2.96
C ALA A 38 -28.47 -18.12 -3.48
N ASP A 39 -28.59 -16.80 -3.71
CA ASP A 39 -29.80 -16.21 -4.29
C ASP A 39 -30.01 -16.68 -5.75
N GLN A 40 -28.95 -17.05 -6.48
CA GLN A 40 -29.02 -17.73 -7.78
C GLN A 40 -29.32 -19.23 -7.70
N LYS A 41 -29.57 -19.78 -6.51
CA LYS A 41 -29.79 -21.21 -6.25
C LYS A 41 -28.59 -22.10 -6.61
N GLU A 42 -27.38 -21.55 -6.54
CA GLU A 42 -26.16 -22.33 -6.66
C GLU A 42 -26.08 -23.38 -5.54
N ALA A 43 -25.67 -24.61 -5.87
CA ALA A 43 -25.60 -25.72 -4.92
C ALA A 43 -24.40 -25.61 -3.96
N GLN A 44 -23.30 -24.99 -4.40
CA GLN A 44 -22.07 -24.83 -3.60
C GLN A 44 -21.58 -23.37 -3.53
N PRO A 45 -22.40 -22.44 -2.98
CA PRO A 45 -22.11 -21.01 -3.04
C PRO A 45 -20.77 -20.64 -2.37
N TYR A 46 -20.46 -21.23 -1.22
CA TYR A 46 -19.21 -20.96 -0.50
C TYR A 46 -17.96 -21.41 -1.26
N ARG A 47 -18.01 -22.62 -1.86
CA ARG A 47 -16.86 -23.17 -2.58
C ARG A 47 -16.52 -22.31 -3.80
N LEU A 48 -17.54 -21.90 -4.55
CA LEU A 48 -17.37 -21.04 -5.71
C LEU A 48 -16.97 -19.62 -5.31
N ALA A 49 -17.49 -19.08 -4.21
CA ALA A 49 -17.06 -17.79 -3.69
C ALA A 49 -15.59 -17.80 -3.27
N ALA A 50 -15.13 -18.83 -2.56
CA ALA A 50 -13.71 -18.97 -2.20
C ALA A 50 -12.79 -19.06 -3.42
N ALA A 51 -13.27 -19.61 -4.55
CA ALA A 51 -12.49 -19.68 -5.79
C ALA A 51 -12.49 -18.36 -6.57
N GLN A 52 -13.62 -17.63 -6.59
CA GLN A 52 -13.78 -16.43 -7.42
C GLN A 52 -13.41 -15.13 -6.70
N VAL A 53 -13.67 -15.05 -5.40
CA VAL A 53 -13.36 -13.90 -4.56
C VAL A 53 -12.64 -14.42 -3.32
N PRO A 54 -11.40 -14.94 -3.45
CA PRO A 54 -10.69 -15.53 -2.32
C PRO A 54 -10.52 -14.52 -1.18
N PRO A 55 -10.41 -14.98 0.07
CA PRO A 55 -10.49 -14.13 1.25
C PRO A 55 -9.24 -13.27 1.50
N THR A 56 -8.16 -13.47 0.75
CA THR A 56 -6.91 -12.69 0.89
C THR A 56 -6.68 -11.80 -0.33
N MET A 57 -6.11 -10.61 -0.12
CA MET A 57 -5.83 -9.67 -1.21
C MET A 57 -4.91 -10.26 -2.28
N LEU A 58 -3.88 -11.01 -1.89
CA LEU A 58 -2.92 -11.57 -2.85
C LEU A 58 -3.60 -12.57 -3.79
N GLU A 59 -4.31 -13.56 -3.23
CA GLU A 59 -5.05 -14.54 -4.03
C GLU A 59 -6.11 -13.86 -4.91
N PHE A 60 -6.74 -12.79 -4.39
CA PHE A 60 -7.71 -12.02 -5.14
C PHE A 60 -7.08 -11.32 -6.35
N LEU A 61 -5.91 -10.70 -6.18
CA LEU A 61 -5.14 -10.09 -7.26
C LEU A 61 -4.65 -11.13 -8.27
N GLU A 62 -4.24 -12.32 -7.81
CA GLU A 62 -3.86 -13.45 -8.67
C GLU A 62 -5.04 -13.98 -9.50
N GLY A 63 -6.26 -13.88 -8.96
CA GLY A 63 -7.50 -14.17 -9.68
C GLY A 63 -7.84 -13.17 -10.79
N GLY A 64 -7.15 -12.03 -10.86
CA GLY A 64 -7.16 -11.11 -11.99
C GLY A 64 -8.55 -10.54 -12.35
N PRO A 65 -8.83 -10.31 -13.65
CA PRO A 65 -10.07 -9.68 -14.09
C PRO A 65 -11.35 -10.42 -13.66
N SER A 66 -11.34 -11.76 -13.62
CA SER A 66 -12.50 -12.55 -13.18
C SER A 66 -12.83 -12.34 -11.72
N ALA A 67 -11.82 -12.27 -10.85
CA ALA A 67 -12.02 -12.00 -9.44
C ALA A 67 -12.55 -10.59 -9.20
N MET A 68 -11.98 -9.60 -9.91
CA MET A 68 -12.46 -8.21 -9.83
C MET A 68 -13.91 -8.08 -10.30
N GLU A 69 -14.31 -8.77 -11.36
CA GLU A 69 -15.70 -8.78 -11.84
C GLU A 69 -16.65 -9.43 -10.83
N ALA A 70 -16.24 -10.56 -10.23
CA ALA A 70 -17.01 -11.21 -9.17
C ALA A 70 -17.16 -10.30 -7.93
N ALA A 71 -16.11 -9.58 -7.54
CA ALA A 71 -16.16 -8.61 -6.44
C ALA A 71 -17.08 -7.42 -6.74
N ARG A 72 -17.05 -6.88 -7.97
CA ARG A 72 -17.99 -5.82 -8.38
C ARG A 72 -19.44 -6.29 -8.28
N ARG A 73 -19.72 -7.50 -8.78
CA ARG A 73 -21.06 -8.11 -8.67
C ARG A 73 -21.48 -8.33 -7.22
N ALA A 74 -20.58 -8.80 -6.38
CA ALA A 74 -20.83 -8.98 -4.95
C ALA A 74 -21.21 -7.66 -4.28
N LEU A 75 -20.46 -6.60 -4.58
CA LEU A 75 -20.68 -5.26 -4.01
C LEU A 75 -22.00 -4.64 -4.48
N GLU A 76 -22.32 -4.77 -5.77
CA GLU A 76 -23.59 -4.30 -6.33
C GLU A 76 -24.79 -5.05 -5.72
N HIS A 77 -24.69 -6.38 -5.62
CA HIS A 77 -25.74 -7.20 -5.00
C HIS A 77 -25.94 -6.84 -3.53
N ALA A 78 -24.86 -6.72 -2.76
CA ALA A 78 -24.91 -6.33 -1.35
C ALA A 78 -25.57 -4.95 -1.18
N ALA A 79 -25.25 -4.00 -2.06
CA ALA A 79 -25.86 -2.66 -2.04
C ALA A 79 -27.39 -2.71 -2.19
N GLY A 80 -27.90 -3.61 -3.04
CA GLY A 80 -29.32 -3.82 -3.25
C GLY A 80 -30.04 -4.47 -2.06
N LEU A 81 -29.33 -5.24 -1.24
CA LEU A 81 -29.88 -5.89 -0.04
C LEU A 81 -29.89 -4.98 1.20
N GLY A 82 -28.93 -4.05 1.29
CA GLY A 82 -28.78 -3.13 2.42
C GLY A 82 -27.94 -3.69 3.59
N PRO A 83 -27.64 -2.86 4.60
CA PRO A 83 -26.64 -3.16 5.63
C PRO A 83 -27.00 -4.30 6.59
N GLU A 84 -28.28 -4.66 6.69
CA GLU A 84 -28.78 -5.78 7.49
C GLU A 84 -28.70 -7.12 6.73
N ALA A 85 -28.12 -7.13 5.53
CA ALA A 85 -27.99 -8.36 4.76
C ALA A 85 -27.02 -9.34 5.42
N GLU A 86 -27.45 -10.60 5.44
CA GLU A 86 -26.67 -11.72 5.95
C GLU A 86 -26.18 -12.64 4.82
N GLY A 87 -25.12 -13.39 5.09
CA GLY A 87 -24.65 -14.49 4.25
C GLY A 87 -25.67 -15.63 4.16
N PRO A 88 -25.38 -16.69 3.39
CA PRO A 88 -26.34 -17.77 3.17
C PRO A 88 -26.82 -18.49 4.44
N THR A 89 -26.08 -18.42 5.56
CA THR A 89 -26.45 -19.03 6.84
C THR A 89 -26.49 -18.05 8.02
N GLY A 90 -26.59 -16.74 7.75
CA GLY A 90 -26.65 -15.71 8.80
C GLY A 90 -25.31 -15.00 9.07
N GLU A 91 -24.31 -15.18 8.22
CA GLU A 91 -23.00 -14.55 8.38
C GLU A 91 -23.05 -13.03 8.16
N THR A 92 -22.24 -12.27 8.88
CA THR A 92 -22.15 -10.82 8.66
C THR A 92 -21.50 -10.50 7.32
N ILE A 93 -22.18 -9.68 6.49
CA ILE A 93 -21.64 -9.12 5.25
C ILE A 93 -21.11 -7.69 5.47
N PHE A 94 -21.84 -6.87 6.22
CA PHE A 94 -21.51 -5.48 6.45
C PHE A 94 -20.86 -5.27 7.81
N TYR A 95 -19.62 -4.81 7.81
CA TYR A 95 -18.88 -4.50 9.03
C TYR A 95 -18.72 -3.00 9.18
N LYS A 96 -18.98 -2.47 10.38
CA LYS A 96 -18.55 -1.10 10.70
C LYS A 96 -17.02 -1.08 10.80
N THR A 97 -16.37 -0.10 10.20
CA THR A 97 -14.90 0.05 10.26
C THR A 97 -14.36 0.16 11.69
N THR A 98 -15.20 0.57 12.65
CA THR A 98 -14.86 0.70 14.07
C THR A 98 -14.88 -0.62 14.85
N VAL A 99 -15.50 -1.69 14.31
CA VAL A 99 -15.62 -2.99 15.01
C VAL A 99 -14.73 -4.08 14.41
N VAL A 100 -14.10 -3.81 13.28
CA VAL A 100 -13.11 -4.69 12.66
C VAL A 100 -11.74 -4.02 12.67
N ARG A 101 -10.69 -4.84 12.65
CA ARG A 101 -9.34 -4.34 12.49
C ARG A 101 -8.99 -4.32 11.01
N VAL A 102 -8.89 -3.13 10.41
CA VAL A 102 -8.28 -2.97 9.09
C VAL A 102 -6.78 -3.23 9.24
N ILE A 103 -6.22 -4.01 8.33
CA ILE A 103 -4.78 -4.32 8.27
C ILE A 103 -4.20 -3.76 6.97
N ALA A 104 -2.90 -3.93 6.74
CA ALA A 104 -2.29 -3.58 5.46
C ALA A 104 -3.11 -4.20 4.31
N PRO A 105 -3.51 -3.43 3.27
CA PRO A 105 -4.33 -3.97 2.19
C PRO A 105 -3.66 -5.18 1.53
N LEU A 106 -2.32 -5.20 1.45
CA LEU A 106 -1.53 -6.33 0.98
C LEU A 106 -0.44 -6.66 2.02
N PRO A 107 -0.74 -7.50 3.04
CA PRO A 107 0.16 -7.71 4.17
C PRO A 107 1.40 -8.56 3.83
N ASN A 108 1.38 -9.27 2.70
CA ASN A 108 2.47 -10.14 2.26
C ASN A 108 2.69 -9.98 0.74
N PRO A 109 3.15 -8.80 0.26
CA PRO A 109 3.44 -8.62 -1.15
C PRO A 109 4.57 -9.58 -1.57
N PRO A 110 4.54 -10.18 -2.78
CA PRO A 110 5.60 -11.08 -3.25
C PRO A 110 6.95 -10.38 -3.44
N SER A 111 6.92 -9.07 -3.72
CA SER A 111 8.11 -8.23 -3.84
C SER A 111 7.81 -6.78 -3.46
N LEU A 112 8.85 -6.05 -3.09
CA LEU A 112 8.83 -4.61 -2.85
C LEU A 112 10.00 -3.99 -3.62
N ARG A 113 9.68 -3.03 -4.50
CA ARG A 113 10.66 -2.20 -5.20
C ARG A 113 10.36 -0.76 -4.86
N ASP A 114 11.33 -0.07 -4.28
CA ASP A 114 11.14 1.31 -3.86
C ASP A 114 12.05 2.24 -4.66
N PHE A 115 11.42 3.22 -5.29
CA PHE A 115 12.03 4.09 -6.28
C PHE A 115 12.50 5.40 -5.63
N ILE A 116 13.19 6.22 -6.41
CA ILE A 116 13.42 7.62 -6.05
C ILE A 116 12.94 8.48 -7.22
N ALA A 117 11.62 8.65 -7.36
CA ALA A 117 11.04 9.23 -8.57
C ALA A 117 10.84 10.74 -8.56
N PHE A 118 10.96 11.38 -7.39
CA PHE A 118 10.79 12.82 -7.23
C PHE A 118 12.13 13.53 -7.33
N GLU A 119 12.24 14.48 -8.26
CA GLU A 119 13.47 15.26 -8.47
C GLU A 119 13.83 16.07 -7.23
N ASP A 120 12.84 16.70 -6.59
CA ASP A 120 13.03 17.48 -5.37
C ASP A 120 13.65 16.64 -4.25
N HIS A 121 13.25 15.37 -4.12
CA HIS A 121 13.77 14.47 -3.09
C HIS A 121 15.24 14.11 -3.31
N ILE A 122 15.59 13.70 -4.54
CA ILE A 122 16.98 13.42 -4.86
C ILE A 122 17.85 14.68 -4.83
N ALA A 123 17.30 15.85 -5.19
CA ALA A 123 17.99 17.14 -5.09
C ALA A 123 18.34 17.45 -3.63
N ALA A 124 17.38 17.33 -2.72
CA ALA A 124 17.56 17.62 -1.30
C ALA A 124 18.61 16.69 -0.65
N THR A 125 18.52 15.39 -0.92
CA THR A 125 19.46 14.39 -0.38
C THR A 125 20.87 14.51 -1.00
N SER A 126 20.99 14.87 -2.28
CA SER A 126 22.27 15.13 -2.93
C SER A 126 22.94 16.40 -2.39
N LYS A 127 22.16 17.48 -2.23
CA LYS A 127 22.64 18.74 -1.63
C LYS A 127 23.19 18.54 -0.23
N ARG A 128 22.51 17.76 0.62
CA ARG A 128 22.98 17.41 1.98
C ARG A 128 24.32 16.65 1.97
N ARG A 129 24.60 15.88 0.91
CA ARG A 129 25.87 15.18 0.70
C ARG A 129 26.94 16.03 0.02
N GLY A 130 26.63 17.28 -0.34
CA GLY A 130 27.55 18.16 -1.09
C GLY A 130 27.80 17.66 -2.52
N GLN A 131 26.84 16.95 -3.11
CA GLN A 131 26.96 16.33 -4.43
C GLN A 131 25.83 16.82 -5.36
N PRO A 132 26.05 16.88 -6.68
CA PRO A 132 24.97 17.08 -7.63
C PRO A 132 24.08 15.84 -7.71
N ILE A 133 22.88 15.98 -8.29
CA ILE A 133 22.08 14.82 -8.69
C ILE A 133 22.90 14.01 -9.70
N PRO A 134 23.05 12.69 -9.53
CA PRO A 134 23.73 11.85 -10.50
C PRO A 134 23.04 11.95 -11.87
N PRO A 135 23.76 12.25 -12.97
CA PRO A 135 23.18 12.31 -14.31
C PRO A 135 22.45 11.01 -14.72
N GLU A 136 22.86 9.89 -14.14
CA GLU A 136 22.26 8.56 -14.32
C GLU A 136 20.80 8.50 -13.87
N TRP A 137 20.41 9.31 -12.88
CA TRP A 137 19.04 9.36 -12.39
C TRP A 137 18.06 9.84 -13.46
N TYR A 138 18.49 10.72 -14.37
CA TYR A 138 17.68 11.18 -15.51
C TYR A 138 17.63 10.18 -16.67
N LYS A 139 18.39 9.08 -16.60
CA LYS A 139 18.43 8.05 -17.66
C LYS A 139 17.44 6.91 -17.41
N ALA A 140 17.13 6.62 -16.15
CA ALA A 140 16.20 5.54 -15.78
C ALA A 140 15.62 5.75 -14.37
N PRO A 141 14.39 5.27 -14.11
CA PRO A 141 13.79 5.30 -12.77
C PRO A 141 14.50 4.28 -11.87
N VAL A 142 15.51 4.73 -11.14
CA VAL A 142 16.29 3.90 -10.23
C VAL A 142 15.49 3.50 -8.99
N TYR A 143 15.73 2.28 -8.51
CA TYR A 143 15.06 1.70 -7.35
C TYR A 143 15.99 0.74 -6.62
N TYR A 144 15.61 0.39 -5.39
CA TYR A 144 16.20 -0.73 -4.64
C TYR A 144 15.15 -1.80 -4.34
N LYS A 145 15.60 -3.00 -3.98
CA LYS A 145 14.72 -4.10 -3.56
C LYS A 145 14.52 -4.03 -2.04
N GLY A 146 13.30 -3.72 -1.61
CA GLY A 146 12.96 -3.60 -0.20
C GLY A 146 12.59 -4.92 0.46
N ASN A 147 12.53 -4.93 1.79
CA ASN A 147 12.12 -6.09 2.56
C ASN A 147 10.58 -6.23 2.57
N HIS A 148 10.06 -6.97 1.60
CA HIS A 148 8.62 -7.28 1.47
C HIS A 148 8.02 -8.07 2.65
N ARG A 149 8.83 -8.56 3.61
CA ARG A 149 8.37 -9.36 4.76
C ARG A 149 8.08 -8.54 6.01
N THR A 150 8.37 -7.25 6.01
CA THR A 150 8.20 -6.36 7.17
C THR A 150 7.10 -5.34 6.96
N ILE A 151 6.05 -5.74 6.24
CA ILE A 151 4.89 -4.88 6.03
C ILE A 151 4.06 -4.77 7.31
N ILE A 152 3.77 -3.54 7.72
CA ILE A 152 2.82 -3.23 8.80
C ILE A 152 1.61 -2.47 8.26
N GLY A 153 0.48 -2.62 8.95
CA GLY A 153 -0.78 -1.99 8.55
C GLY A 153 -1.05 -0.64 9.21
N PRO A 154 -2.22 -0.03 8.90
CA PRO A 154 -2.72 1.09 9.67
C PRO A 154 -2.93 0.69 11.14
N ASP A 155 -2.69 1.65 12.03
CA ASP A 155 -2.81 1.57 13.49
C ASP A 155 -1.93 0.49 14.15
N GLN A 156 -1.01 -0.11 13.40
CA GLN A 156 0.00 -1.01 13.96
C GLN A 156 1.18 -0.19 14.51
N ASP A 157 1.67 -0.60 15.67
CA ASP A 157 2.83 0.02 16.29
C ASP A 157 4.12 -0.30 15.49
N LEU A 158 4.97 0.71 15.33
CA LEU A 158 6.34 0.58 14.87
C LEU A 158 7.26 0.46 16.10
N ALA A 159 7.82 -0.72 16.32
CA ALA A 159 8.86 -0.91 17.32
C ALA A 159 10.13 -0.14 16.95
N TRP A 160 10.72 0.58 17.91
CA TRP A 160 11.94 1.36 17.70
C TRP A 160 13.08 0.48 17.13
N PRO A 161 13.59 0.76 15.92
CA PRO A 161 14.51 -0.17 15.25
C PRO A 161 15.98 0.08 15.62
N LEU A 162 16.74 -1.00 15.79
CA LEU A 162 18.21 -1.03 15.69
C LEU A 162 18.97 0.03 16.53
N ALA A 163 18.41 0.49 17.64
CA ALA A 163 18.95 1.59 18.45
C ALA A 163 19.31 2.86 17.64
N THR A 164 18.62 3.11 16.52
CA THR A 164 18.81 4.32 15.71
C THR A 164 18.63 5.58 16.54
N THR A 165 19.37 6.63 16.19
CA THR A 165 19.23 8.00 16.72
C THR A 165 18.50 8.93 15.76
N LYS A 166 18.20 8.47 14.55
CA LYS A 166 17.60 9.25 13.46
C LYS A 166 16.51 8.45 12.75
N LEU A 167 15.47 8.07 13.50
CA LEU A 167 14.28 7.44 12.93
C LEU A 167 13.46 8.47 12.14
N ASP A 168 13.03 8.07 10.96
CA ASP A 168 12.37 8.94 9.99
C ASP A 168 11.17 8.23 9.35
N TYR A 169 10.20 9.03 8.91
CA TYR A 169 9.12 8.58 8.02
C TYR A 169 9.44 8.99 6.58
N GLU A 170 8.83 8.31 5.63
CA GLU A 170 8.93 8.66 4.21
C GLU A 170 7.54 8.61 3.58
N LEU A 171 7.01 9.77 3.17
CA LEU A 171 5.68 9.86 2.59
C LEU A 171 5.69 9.49 1.11
N GLU A 172 5.04 8.37 0.79
CA GLU A 172 4.99 7.83 -0.57
C GLU A 172 3.59 7.43 -1.01
N LEU A 173 3.41 7.39 -2.33
CA LEU A 173 2.33 6.65 -2.97
C LEU A 173 2.92 5.36 -3.52
N ALA A 174 2.23 4.23 -3.35
CA ALA A 174 2.64 2.97 -3.95
C ALA A 174 1.57 2.46 -4.92
N CYS A 175 2.00 1.81 -6.00
CA CYS A 175 1.13 1.05 -6.88
C CYS A 175 1.33 -0.45 -6.68
N VAL A 176 0.24 -1.21 -6.85
CA VAL A 176 0.25 -2.67 -6.78
C VAL A 176 -0.02 -3.23 -8.17
N ILE A 177 0.83 -4.15 -8.63
CA ILE A 177 0.63 -4.83 -9.91
C ILE A 177 -0.54 -5.82 -9.80
N GLY A 178 -1.43 -5.82 -10.79
CA GLY A 178 -2.60 -6.71 -10.86
C GLY A 178 -2.54 -7.74 -11.99
N ARG A 179 -1.55 -7.64 -12.88
CA ARG A 179 -1.43 -8.50 -14.07
C ARG A 179 0.01 -8.92 -14.27
N GLN A 180 0.21 -10.17 -14.71
CA GLN A 180 1.54 -10.63 -15.08
C GLN A 180 1.99 -10.00 -16.40
N GLY A 181 3.24 -9.58 -16.48
CA GLY A 181 3.79 -8.94 -17.68
C GLY A 181 5.31 -8.97 -17.69
N LYS A 182 5.91 -8.85 -18.87
CA LYS A 182 7.36 -8.74 -19.07
C LYS A 182 7.61 -7.94 -20.34
N ASP A 183 8.69 -7.15 -20.36
CA ASP A 183 9.11 -6.30 -21.47
C ASP A 183 7.96 -5.38 -21.93
N LEU A 184 7.29 -4.74 -20.96
CA LEU A 184 6.10 -3.94 -21.19
C LEU A 184 6.45 -2.58 -21.78
N PRO A 185 5.79 -2.15 -22.86
CA PRO A 185 5.94 -0.79 -23.35
C PRO A 185 5.28 0.20 -22.37
N GLU A 186 5.92 1.35 -22.17
CA GLU A 186 5.46 2.41 -21.24
C GLU A 186 3.99 2.78 -21.39
N ARG A 187 3.52 2.94 -22.63
CA ARG A 187 2.11 3.28 -22.94
C ARG A 187 1.07 2.26 -22.46
N GLU A 188 1.48 1.01 -22.21
CA GLU A 188 0.60 -0.07 -21.74
C GLU A 188 0.84 -0.37 -20.26
N ALA A 189 1.98 0.03 -19.71
CA ALA A 189 2.43 -0.31 -18.38
C ALA A 189 1.44 0.09 -17.27
N GLY A 190 0.81 1.26 -17.39
CA GLY A 190 -0.22 1.70 -16.43
C GLY A 190 -1.44 0.77 -16.34
N GLN A 191 -1.75 0.00 -17.39
CA GLN A 191 -2.88 -0.94 -17.41
C GLN A 191 -2.64 -2.21 -16.57
N TYR A 192 -1.42 -2.38 -16.05
CA TYR A 192 -1.04 -3.49 -15.19
C TYR A 192 -1.23 -3.17 -13.70
N ILE A 193 -1.61 -1.94 -13.35
CA ILE A 193 -1.84 -1.51 -11.97
C ILE A 193 -3.22 -1.99 -11.50
N ALA A 194 -3.26 -2.73 -10.39
CA ALA A 194 -4.50 -3.09 -9.69
C ALA A 194 -5.07 -1.93 -8.88
N GLY A 195 -4.20 -1.11 -8.29
CA GLY A 195 -4.58 0.04 -7.49
C GLY A 195 -3.41 0.70 -6.80
N TYR A 196 -3.74 1.72 -6.01
CA TYR A 196 -2.81 2.56 -5.28
C TYR A 196 -3.07 2.51 -3.77
N THR A 197 -2.01 2.60 -2.98
CA THR A 197 -2.06 2.69 -1.51
C THR A 197 -1.04 3.71 -1.03
N ILE A 198 -1.24 4.28 0.16
CA ILE A 198 -0.18 5.07 0.82
C ILE A 198 0.90 4.10 1.29
N MET A 199 2.17 4.51 1.22
CA MET A 199 3.29 3.81 1.79
C MET A 199 4.11 4.74 2.69
N ASN A 200 4.54 4.22 3.84
CA ASN A 200 5.51 4.83 4.73
C ASN A 200 6.77 3.96 4.79
N ASP A 201 7.85 4.38 4.14
CA ASP A 201 9.11 3.63 4.13
C ASP A 201 10.05 4.08 5.25
N PHE A 202 9.75 3.63 6.47
CA PHE A 202 10.45 4.05 7.67
C PHE A 202 11.96 3.86 7.54
N SER A 203 12.71 4.86 7.99
CA SER A 203 14.15 4.91 7.78
C SER A 203 14.92 5.18 9.06
N ALA A 204 15.93 4.37 9.34
CA ALA A 204 16.97 4.67 10.33
C ALA A 204 18.15 5.35 9.63
N ARG A 205 18.14 6.68 9.53
CA ARG A 205 19.02 7.45 8.62
C ARG A 205 20.50 7.30 8.94
N ASP A 206 20.85 7.24 10.22
CA ASP A 206 22.23 7.03 10.67
C ASP A 206 22.79 5.68 10.21
N ILE A 207 22.02 4.61 10.38
CA ILE A 207 22.37 3.25 9.94
C ILE A 207 22.37 3.18 8.40
N GLN A 208 21.35 3.76 7.76
CA GLN A 208 21.22 3.81 6.31
C GLN A 208 22.46 4.44 5.67
N PHE A 209 22.89 5.61 6.13
CA PHE A 209 24.07 6.28 5.58
C PHE A 209 25.36 5.50 5.82
N GLN A 210 25.50 4.86 6.98
CA GLN A 210 26.65 4.02 7.29
C GLN A 210 26.76 2.84 6.30
N GLU A 211 25.68 2.09 6.06
CA GLU A 211 25.73 0.94 5.15
C GLU A 211 25.82 1.33 3.68
N MET A 212 25.12 2.41 3.28
CA MET A 212 25.16 2.88 1.89
C MET A 212 26.55 3.37 1.46
N ALA A 213 27.45 3.70 2.40
CA ALA A 213 28.85 3.97 2.09
C ALA A 213 29.54 2.78 1.39
N CYS A 214 29.06 1.55 1.60
CA CYS A 214 29.52 0.33 0.93
C CYS A 214 28.91 0.12 -0.48
N ARG A 215 28.03 1.01 -0.94
CA ARG A 215 27.49 1.05 -2.31
C ARG A 215 26.62 -0.15 -2.72
N LEU A 216 26.04 -0.86 -1.76
CA LEU A 216 25.05 -1.93 -2.00
C LEU A 216 23.60 -1.47 -1.86
N GLY A 217 23.37 -0.17 -1.64
CA GLY A 217 22.05 0.41 -1.45
C GLY A 217 21.57 0.34 0.01
N PRO A 218 20.33 0.80 0.28
CA PRO A 218 19.71 0.68 1.60
C PRO A 218 19.51 -0.80 1.97
N ALA A 219 19.81 -1.17 3.21
CA ALA A 219 19.50 -2.48 3.78
C ALA A 219 18.95 -2.34 5.20
N LYS A 220 19.77 -2.43 6.26
CA LYS A 220 19.30 -2.37 7.66
C LYS A 220 18.66 -1.05 8.04
N GLY A 221 19.02 0.03 7.35
CA GLY A 221 18.33 1.31 7.48
C GLY A 221 16.85 1.30 7.05
N LYS A 222 16.36 0.24 6.40
CA LYS A 222 15.01 0.11 5.81
C LYS A 222 14.34 -1.25 6.08
N ASP A 223 15.11 -2.32 6.24
CA ASP A 223 14.65 -3.72 6.40
C ASP A 223 13.64 -3.97 7.53
N PHE A 224 13.47 -3.04 8.47
CA PHE A 224 12.74 -3.28 9.72
C PHE A 224 11.23 -3.07 9.61
N ALA A 225 10.75 -2.13 8.79
CA ALA A 225 9.33 -1.86 8.63
C ALA A 225 9.02 -0.97 7.43
N THR A 226 8.02 -1.36 6.65
CA THR A 226 7.34 -0.49 5.67
C THR A 226 5.85 -0.55 5.98
N ALA A 227 5.18 0.59 6.18
CA ALA A 227 3.74 0.59 6.40
C ALA A 227 2.99 0.86 5.09
N ILE A 228 1.84 0.20 4.90
CA ILE A 228 0.94 0.53 3.78
C ILE A 228 -0.52 0.56 4.23
N GLY A 229 -1.32 1.41 3.58
CA GLY A 229 -2.77 1.40 3.71
C GLY A 229 -3.40 2.79 3.69
N PRO A 230 -4.60 2.96 4.28
CA PRO A 230 -5.44 1.89 4.84
C PRO A 230 -6.13 1.02 3.79
N TYR A 231 -6.15 1.46 2.53
CA TYR A 231 -6.90 0.81 1.45
C TYR A 231 -6.08 0.69 0.17
N LEU A 232 -6.44 -0.27 -0.67
CA LEU A 232 -6.01 -0.34 -2.06
C LEU A 232 -7.12 0.24 -2.93
N VAL A 233 -6.88 1.42 -3.52
CA VAL A 233 -7.86 2.13 -4.35
C VAL A 233 -7.63 1.82 -5.81
N THR A 234 -8.65 1.34 -6.52
CA THR A 234 -8.53 1.02 -7.95
C THR A 234 -8.40 2.28 -8.81
N PRO A 235 -7.77 2.21 -10.00
CA PRO A 235 -7.51 3.39 -10.83
C PRO A 235 -8.74 4.21 -11.20
N ASP A 236 -9.91 3.60 -11.36
CA ASP A 236 -11.18 4.27 -11.67
C ASP A 236 -11.65 5.25 -10.58
N GLU A 237 -11.20 5.09 -9.33
CA GLU A 237 -11.52 6.00 -8.22
C GLU A 237 -10.54 7.18 -8.12
N ILE A 238 -9.42 7.13 -8.85
CA ILE A 238 -8.40 8.18 -8.87
C ILE A 238 -8.19 8.60 -10.33
N PRO A 239 -9.08 9.46 -10.86
CA PRO A 239 -9.06 9.80 -12.29
C PRO A 239 -7.78 10.53 -12.71
N ASN A 240 -7.14 11.24 -11.78
CA ASN A 240 -5.86 11.92 -12.02
C ASN A 240 -4.94 11.80 -10.81
N LEU A 241 -3.83 11.08 -10.96
CA LEU A 241 -2.81 10.97 -9.92
C LEU A 241 -2.14 12.31 -9.64
N ASP A 242 -2.00 13.18 -10.64
CA ASP A 242 -1.25 14.42 -10.50
C ASP A 242 -1.89 15.37 -9.50
N ASP A 243 -3.20 15.25 -9.27
CA ASP A 243 -3.99 16.07 -8.34
C ASP A 243 -3.87 15.64 -6.87
N LEU A 244 -3.25 14.49 -6.61
CA LEU A 244 -3.13 13.96 -5.26
C LEU A 244 -2.23 14.84 -4.40
N THR A 245 -2.83 15.44 -3.38
CA THR A 245 -2.10 16.10 -2.29
C THR A 245 -1.64 15.04 -1.29
N MET A 246 -0.39 15.14 -0.87
CA MET A 246 0.25 14.20 0.04
C MET A 246 0.65 14.96 1.32
N ILE A 247 0.11 14.59 2.47
CA ILE A 247 0.34 15.29 3.74
C ILE A 247 0.92 14.32 4.76
N ALA A 248 1.95 14.74 5.50
CA ALA A 248 2.43 14.03 6.69
C ALA A 248 2.20 14.87 7.94
N ARG A 249 1.65 14.25 8.98
CA ARG A 249 1.54 14.83 10.32
C ARG A 249 2.27 13.97 11.33
N VAL A 250 2.88 14.62 12.32
CA VAL A 250 3.44 13.95 13.49
C VAL A 250 2.80 14.57 14.72
N ASN A 251 2.13 13.75 15.52
CA ASN A 251 1.34 14.18 16.68
C ASN A 251 0.29 15.28 16.34
N GLY A 252 -0.30 15.20 15.15
CA GLY A 252 -1.28 16.16 14.64
C GLY A 252 -0.69 17.45 14.03
N GLU A 253 0.62 17.71 14.17
CA GLU A 253 1.29 18.82 13.49
C GLU A 253 1.65 18.43 12.05
N GLU A 254 1.24 19.22 11.06
CA GLU A 254 1.68 19.04 9.68
C GLU A 254 3.19 19.34 9.56
N TRP A 255 3.97 18.30 9.25
CA TRP A 255 5.41 18.43 9.01
C TRP A 255 5.70 18.57 7.52
N SER A 256 4.90 17.95 6.66
CA SER A 256 5.12 17.91 5.22
C SER A 256 3.83 18.02 4.43
N ARG A 257 3.94 18.69 3.28
CA ARG A 257 2.91 18.77 2.24
C ARG A 257 3.60 18.74 0.88
N GLY A 258 3.24 17.74 0.09
CA GLY A 258 3.67 17.58 -1.30
C GLY A 258 2.49 17.30 -2.22
N ARG A 259 2.80 17.10 -3.51
CA ARG A 259 1.83 16.74 -4.54
C ARG A 259 2.42 15.66 -5.42
N PHE A 260 1.66 14.60 -5.68
CA PHE A 260 2.15 13.48 -6.50
C PHE A 260 2.52 13.93 -7.91
N GLY A 261 1.81 14.90 -8.51
CA GLY A 261 2.14 15.45 -9.82
C GLY A 261 3.49 16.18 -9.94
N SER A 262 4.27 16.29 -8.86
CA SER A 262 5.69 16.72 -8.92
C SER A 262 6.65 15.57 -9.28
N ILE A 263 6.13 14.35 -9.46
CA ILE A 263 6.93 13.18 -9.81
C ILE A 263 7.58 13.35 -11.18
N TYR A 264 8.86 12.99 -11.28
CA TYR A 264 9.59 13.03 -12.56
C TYR A 264 9.40 11.72 -13.33
N TRP A 265 9.54 10.60 -12.63
CA TRP A 265 9.32 9.27 -13.21
C TRP A 265 7.92 8.76 -12.87
N SER A 266 7.03 8.68 -13.85
CA SER A 266 5.70 8.12 -13.66
C SER A 266 5.73 6.62 -13.32
N PHE A 267 4.68 6.10 -12.67
CA PHE A 267 4.57 4.66 -12.46
C PHE A 267 4.61 3.85 -13.76
N SER A 268 4.10 4.38 -14.88
CA SER A 268 4.19 3.74 -16.19
C SER A 268 5.65 3.55 -16.63
N GLN A 269 6.50 4.56 -16.41
CA GLN A 269 7.93 4.49 -16.71
C GLN A 269 8.65 3.52 -15.76
N MET A 270 8.31 3.54 -14.46
CA MET A 270 8.84 2.59 -13.47
C MET A 270 8.53 1.14 -13.84
N ILE A 271 7.26 0.85 -14.16
CA ILE A 271 6.79 -0.49 -14.53
C ILE A 271 7.46 -0.95 -15.82
N ALA A 272 7.50 -0.10 -16.84
CA ALA A 272 8.19 -0.41 -18.09
C ALA A 272 9.66 -0.72 -17.84
N HIS A 273 10.35 0.09 -17.03
CA HIS A 273 11.75 -0.12 -16.68
C HIS A 273 11.99 -1.45 -15.96
N VAL A 274 11.25 -1.74 -14.89
CA VAL A 274 11.42 -3.01 -14.15
C VAL A 274 11.10 -4.20 -15.06
N SER A 275 10.06 -4.11 -15.88
CA SER A 275 9.66 -5.23 -16.71
C SER A 275 10.69 -5.63 -17.78
N GLN A 276 11.71 -4.81 -18.04
CA GLN A 276 12.80 -5.12 -18.98
C GLN A 276 13.63 -6.29 -18.45
N GLY A 277 13.48 -7.46 -19.07
CA GLY A 277 14.19 -8.68 -18.67
C GLY A 277 13.61 -9.39 -17.44
N GLU A 278 12.70 -8.76 -16.68
CA GLU A 278 12.10 -9.28 -15.45
C GLU A 278 10.58 -9.39 -15.58
N ARG A 279 10.00 -10.51 -15.13
CA ARG A 279 8.54 -10.71 -15.15
C ARG A 279 7.94 -10.13 -13.87
N LEU A 280 6.90 -9.31 -14.04
CA LEU A 280 6.06 -8.78 -12.98
C LEU A 280 4.92 -9.75 -12.67
N TYR A 281 4.48 -9.78 -11.42
CA TYR A 281 3.39 -10.63 -10.94
C TYR A 281 2.34 -9.83 -10.15
N PRO A 282 1.07 -10.27 -10.14
CA PRO A 282 0.06 -9.72 -9.25
C PRO A 282 0.55 -9.68 -7.80
N GLY A 283 0.32 -8.55 -7.14
CA GLY A 283 0.78 -8.28 -5.78
C GLY A 283 2.18 -7.66 -5.68
N ASP A 284 2.96 -7.57 -6.76
CA ASP A 284 4.23 -6.82 -6.72
C ASP A 284 3.95 -5.36 -6.30
N LEU A 285 4.68 -4.87 -5.29
CA LEU A 285 4.46 -3.55 -4.67
C LEU A 285 5.59 -2.58 -5.06
N PHE A 286 5.22 -1.46 -5.68
CA PHE A 286 6.15 -0.46 -6.18
C PHE A 286 5.91 0.87 -5.45
N GLY A 287 6.89 1.32 -4.66
CA GLY A 287 6.91 2.63 -4.02
C GLY A 287 7.29 3.73 -5.01
N SER A 288 6.75 4.94 -4.86
CA SER A 288 7.14 6.07 -5.71
C SER A 288 8.52 6.62 -5.36
N GLY A 289 9.05 6.31 -4.19
CA GLY A 289 9.99 7.18 -3.51
C GLY A 289 9.28 8.34 -2.82
N THR A 290 9.97 8.90 -1.85
CA THR A 290 9.50 10.02 -1.03
C THR A 290 9.15 11.24 -1.89
N VAL A 291 7.95 11.79 -1.71
CA VAL A 291 7.56 13.07 -2.31
C VAL A 291 8.47 14.20 -1.82
N GLY A 292 8.75 15.22 -2.63
CA GLY A 292 9.56 16.37 -2.19
C GLY A 292 9.03 17.00 -0.89
N GLY A 293 9.91 17.23 0.09
CA GLY A 293 9.57 17.65 1.45
C GLY A 293 9.02 16.54 2.34
N GLY A 294 8.88 15.31 1.82
CA GLY A 294 8.08 14.20 2.35
C GLY A 294 8.74 13.37 3.45
N CYS A 295 9.90 13.76 3.96
CA CYS A 295 10.56 13.05 5.06
C CYS A 295 11.25 13.99 6.04
N GLY A 296 11.44 13.52 7.26
CA GLY A 296 12.13 14.23 8.32
C GLY A 296 13.59 14.55 7.99
N LEU A 297 14.28 13.69 7.22
CA LEU A 297 15.64 13.98 6.73
C LEU A 297 15.71 15.32 5.98
N GLU A 298 14.73 15.66 5.16
CA GLU A 298 14.73 16.94 4.43
C GLU A 298 14.44 18.12 5.33
N LEU A 299 13.54 17.90 6.30
CA LEU A 299 13.06 18.88 7.26
C LEU A 299 14.02 19.13 8.43
N ASP A 300 15.06 18.30 8.57
CA ASP A 300 15.93 18.25 9.76
C ASP A 300 15.16 17.94 11.06
N ARG A 301 14.17 17.05 10.95
CA ARG A 301 13.32 16.59 12.07
C ARG A 301 13.32 15.07 12.09
N PHE A 302 13.34 14.46 13.28
CA PHE A 302 13.33 13.01 13.44
C PHE A 302 12.32 12.59 14.49
N LEU A 303 11.77 11.39 14.31
CA LEU A 303 10.78 10.79 15.20
C LEU A 303 11.41 10.43 16.54
N LYS A 304 10.57 10.33 17.56
CA LYS A 304 10.91 9.90 18.92
C LYS A 304 9.96 8.78 19.37
N PRO A 305 10.36 7.94 20.33
CA PRO A 305 9.45 6.98 20.94
C PRO A 305 8.21 7.70 21.50
N GLY A 306 7.03 7.21 21.15
CA GLY A 306 5.73 7.79 21.51
C GLY A 306 5.07 8.60 20.39
N ASP A 307 5.82 9.05 19.38
CA ASP A 307 5.28 9.83 18.28
C ASP A 307 4.26 9.02 17.46
N VAL A 308 3.24 9.71 16.97
CA VAL A 308 2.25 9.17 16.04
C VAL A 308 2.43 9.83 14.68
N VAL A 309 2.73 9.03 13.66
CA VAL A 309 2.85 9.49 12.27
C VAL A 309 1.55 9.20 11.54
N GLU A 310 1.05 10.20 10.82
CA GLU A 310 -0.15 10.10 9.97
C GLU A 310 0.18 10.61 8.57
N LEU A 311 0.09 9.71 7.59
CA LEU A 311 0.25 10.01 6.18
C LEU A 311 -1.12 10.03 5.50
N GLU A 312 -1.46 11.11 4.82
CA GLU A 312 -2.76 11.29 4.20
C GLU A 312 -2.65 11.55 2.70
N ILE A 313 -3.41 10.77 1.93
CA ILE A 313 -3.61 10.93 0.49
C ILE A 313 -5.08 10.58 0.20
N GLN A 314 -5.90 11.54 -0.23
CA GLN A 314 -7.30 11.28 -0.60
C GLN A 314 -7.40 10.89 -2.09
N PRO A 315 -8.26 9.92 -2.47
CA PRO A 315 -9.30 9.27 -1.66
C PRO A 315 -8.83 8.02 -0.90
N ILE A 316 -7.53 7.72 -0.82
CA ILE A 316 -7.00 6.52 -0.15
C ILE A 316 -7.29 6.58 1.35
N GLY A 317 -7.00 7.68 2.03
CA GLY A 317 -7.32 7.89 3.44
C GLY A 317 -6.09 8.28 4.25
N VAL A 318 -6.02 7.79 5.49
CA VAL A 318 -4.93 8.10 6.43
C VAL A 318 -4.24 6.82 6.89
N LEU A 319 -2.96 6.68 6.57
CA LEU A 319 -2.09 5.64 7.11
C LEU A 319 -1.45 6.16 8.40
N ARG A 320 -1.80 5.55 9.53
CA ARG A 320 -1.37 5.96 10.86
C ARG A 320 -0.54 4.87 11.52
N ASN A 321 0.60 5.23 12.12
CA ASN A 321 1.43 4.31 12.91
C ASN A 321 1.98 5.04 14.13
N ARG A 322 2.04 4.35 15.28
CA ARG A 322 2.65 4.87 16.51
C ARG A 322 4.02 4.26 16.70
N VAL A 323 5.01 5.09 17.01
CA VAL A 323 6.35 4.63 17.37
C VAL A 323 6.35 4.20 18.83
N VAL A 324 6.72 2.95 19.11
CA VAL A 324 6.85 2.40 20.46
C VAL A 324 8.31 2.06 20.77
N LYS A 325 8.66 2.00 22.04
CA LYS A 325 9.99 1.49 22.44
C LYS A 325 10.12 0.03 21.99
N ALA A 326 11.33 -0.39 21.66
CA ALA A 326 11.61 -1.81 21.43
C ALA A 326 11.24 -2.59 22.71
N GLU A 327 10.59 -3.74 22.55
CA GLU A 327 10.45 -4.71 23.64
C GLU A 327 11.84 -5.33 23.91
N GLU A 328 12.20 -5.47 25.20
CA GLU A 328 13.45 -6.09 25.65
C GLU A 328 13.47 -7.62 25.42
#